data_AF-A0A805RK41-F1
#
_entry.id   AF-A0A805RK41-F1
#
_cell.length_a   1.000
_cell.length_b   1.000
_cell.length_c   1.000
_cell.angle_alpha   90.00
_cell.angle_beta   90.00
_cell.angle_gamma   90.00
#
_symmetry.space_group_name_H-M   'P 1'
#
loop_
_entity.id
_entity.type
_entity.pdbx_description
1 polymer ?
#
loop_
_entity_poly.entity_id
_entity_poly.type
_entity_poly.pdbx_seq_one_letter_code
_entity_poly.pdbx_strand_id
1 'polypeptide(L)'
;MVLLHVLFEHAVGYALLALKEVEEISLLQPQVEESVLNLGKFHNIVRLVAFCPFASSQVALENANAVSEGVVHEDLRLLLETHLPSKKKKVLLGVGDPKIGAAIQEELGYNCQTGGVIAEILRGVRLHFHNLVKGLTDLSACKAQLGLGHSYSRAKVKFNVNRVDNMIIQSISLLDQLDKDINTFSMRVREWYGYHFPELVKIINDNATYCRLAQFIGNRRELNEEKLEKLEELTMDGAKAKAILDASRSSMGMDISAIDLINIESFSSRVVSLSEYRQSLHTYLRSKMSQVAPSLSALIGEAVGARLIAHAGSLTNLAKYPASTVQILGAEKALFRALKTRGNTPKYGLIFHSTFIGRAAAKNKGRISRYLANKCSIASRIDCFSEVPTSVFGEKLREQVEERLSFYETGEIPRKNLDVMKEAMVQAEEAAAEITRKLEKQEKKRLKKEKKRLAALALASSENSSSTPEECEETSEKPKKKKKQKPQEVPQENGMEDPSIPFSKPKKKKSFSKEELSSDLEETAGSTSLPKRKKSSPKEETVNDPEEAGHRSGSKKKRKFSKEEPVSSGPEEAAGKSSSKKKKKFHKASQED
;
A
#
# COMPACT_ATOMS: atom_id res chain seq x y z
N MET A 1 3.29 -49.00 35.93
CA MET A 1 3.49 -48.12 34.76
C MET A 1 2.64 -46.88 34.90
N VAL A 2 3.29 -45.72 34.94
CA VAL A 2 2.70 -44.41 34.66
C VAL A 2 2.88 -44.18 33.16
N LEU A 3 1.83 -43.78 32.45
CA LEU A 3 1.92 -43.51 31.02
C LEU A 3 2.28 -42.04 30.79
N LEU A 4 3.54 -41.77 30.48
CA LEU A 4 4.02 -40.44 30.12
C LEU A 4 3.62 -40.12 28.67
N HIS A 5 2.79 -39.08 28.53
CA HIS A 5 2.44 -38.49 27.24
C HIS A 5 3.11 -37.12 27.13
N VAL A 6 3.44 -36.69 25.92
CA VAL A 6 4.00 -35.36 25.65
C VAL A 6 3.07 -34.61 24.70
N LEU A 7 2.68 -33.41 25.09
CA LEU A 7 1.96 -32.47 24.24
C LEU A 7 2.98 -31.66 23.43
N PHE A 8 2.86 -31.70 22.11
CA PHE A 8 3.65 -30.86 21.21
C PHE A 8 2.74 -29.94 20.38
N GLU A 9 3.06 -28.65 20.41
CA GLU A 9 2.29 -27.59 19.77
C GLU A 9 3.01 -27.16 18.49
N HIS A 10 2.31 -27.19 17.35
CA HIS A 10 2.89 -26.81 16.06
C HIS A 10 1.96 -25.85 15.31
N ALA A 11 2.51 -25.06 14.39
CA ALA A 11 1.76 -24.11 13.55
C ALA A 11 0.68 -24.75 12.64
N VAL A 12 0.59 -26.07 12.61
CA VAL A 12 -0.40 -26.85 11.83
C VAL A 12 -1.48 -27.46 12.75
N GLY A 13 -1.21 -27.60 14.05
CA GLY A 13 -2.09 -28.29 14.99
C GLY A 13 -1.36 -28.81 16.23
N TYR A 14 -2.10 -29.45 17.13
CA TYR A 14 -1.57 -30.11 18.31
C TYR A 14 -1.29 -31.59 18.05
N ALA A 15 -0.15 -32.07 18.54
CA ALA A 15 0.23 -33.48 18.52
C ALA A 15 0.35 -34.02 19.96
N LEU A 16 -0.28 -35.16 20.22
CA LEU A 16 -0.12 -35.91 21.46
C LEU A 16 0.71 -37.17 21.17
N LEU A 17 1.85 -37.30 21.84
CA LEU A 17 2.79 -38.40 21.66
C LEU A 17 2.89 -39.21 22.95
N ALA A 18 2.92 -40.53 22.86
CA ALA A 18 3.21 -41.41 23.99
C ALA A 18 4.68 -41.82 23.94
N LEU A 19 5.30 -41.86 25.12
CA LEU A 19 6.65 -42.36 25.29
C LEU A 19 6.64 -43.83 25.71
N LYS A 20 7.50 -44.62 25.08
CA LYS A 20 7.97 -45.87 25.70
C LYS A 20 8.98 -45.51 26.78
N GLU A 21 9.03 -46.32 27.85
CA GLU A 21 9.73 -46.00 29.10
C GLU A 21 11.14 -45.45 28.85
N VAL A 22 11.38 -44.23 29.32
CA VAL A 22 12.67 -43.54 29.24
C VAL A 22 13.21 -43.39 30.66
N GLU A 23 14.35 -43.98 30.95
CA GLU A 23 15.02 -43.84 32.25
C GLU A 23 15.62 -42.44 32.37
N GLU A 24 15.15 -41.66 33.37
CA GLU A 24 15.57 -40.26 33.55
C GLU A 24 17.09 -40.09 33.78
N ILE A 25 17.74 -41.13 34.33
CA ILE A 25 19.16 -41.15 34.68
C ILE A 25 20.06 -41.22 33.42
N SER A 26 19.55 -41.79 32.33
CA SER A 26 20.36 -42.16 31.16
C SER A 26 20.48 -41.03 30.11
N LEU A 27 19.66 -39.96 30.18
CA LEU A 27 19.63 -38.91 29.15
C LEU A 27 20.90 -38.06 29.02
N LEU A 28 21.68 -37.92 30.09
CA LEU A 28 22.92 -37.14 30.09
C LEU A 28 24.11 -37.88 29.45
N GLN A 29 23.89 -39.11 28.94
CA GLN A 29 24.89 -39.84 28.19
C GLN A 29 24.90 -39.39 26.72
N PRO A 30 26.06 -39.10 26.12
CA PRO A 30 26.14 -38.65 24.72
C PRO A 30 25.57 -39.69 23.73
N GLN A 31 25.59 -40.98 24.07
CA GLN A 31 24.94 -42.01 23.25
C GLN A 31 23.42 -41.85 23.15
N VAL A 32 22.77 -41.27 24.17
CA VAL A 32 21.33 -41.01 24.18
C VAL A 32 21.01 -39.72 23.41
N GLU A 33 21.86 -38.70 23.47
CA GLU A 33 21.73 -37.50 22.61
C GLU A 33 21.82 -37.87 21.11
N GLU A 34 22.81 -38.69 20.71
CA GLU A 34 22.92 -39.24 19.34
C GLU A 34 21.71 -40.07 18.92
N SER A 35 20.99 -40.67 19.88
CA SER A 35 19.76 -41.44 19.62
C SER A 35 18.58 -40.53 19.26
N VAL A 36 18.54 -39.30 19.78
CA VAL A 36 17.52 -38.30 19.46
C VAL A 36 17.75 -37.69 18.07
N LEU A 37 19.00 -37.53 17.66
CA LEU A 37 19.34 -37.05 16.31
C LEU A 37 18.96 -38.06 15.21
N ASN A 38 19.02 -39.36 15.49
CA ASN A 38 18.69 -40.41 14.52
C ASN A 38 17.20 -40.77 14.52
N LEU A 39 16.49 -40.41 13.44
CA LEU A 39 15.04 -40.66 13.30
C LEU A 39 14.62 -42.10 13.59
N GLY A 40 15.36 -43.10 13.11
CA GLY A 40 15.04 -44.52 13.34
C GLY A 40 15.16 -44.94 14.82
N LYS A 41 16.11 -44.36 15.56
CA LYS A 41 16.23 -44.57 17.02
C LYS A 41 15.15 -43.78 17.76
N PHE A 42 14.92 -42.53 17.37
CA PHE A 42 13.92 -41.65 17.97
C PHE A 42 12.48 -42.19 17.85
N HIS A 43 12.13 -42.82 16.71
CA HIS A 43 10.80 -43.42 16.53
C HIS A 43 10.54 -44.63 17.44
N ASN A 44 11.59 -45.30 17.94
CA ASN A 44 11.44 -46.35 18.95
C ASN A 44 11.08 -45.78 20.34
N ILE A 45 11.53 -44.55 20.63
CA ILE A 45 11.26 -43.83 21.88
C ILE A 45 9.86 -43.21 21.84
N VAL A 46 9.51 -42.53 20.75
CA VAL A 46 8.31 -41.71 20.62
C VAL A 46 7.30 -42.28 19.62
N ARG A 47 6.05 -42.46 20.07
CA ARG A 47 4.92 -42.86 19.22
C ARG A 47 3.86 -41.75 19.19
N LEU A 48 3.51 -41.27 18.00
CA LEU A 48 2.35 -40.40 17.81
C LEU A 48 1.06 -41.16 18.19
N VAL A 49 0.27 -40.60 19.11
CA VAL A 49 -1.04 -41.13 19.53
C VAL A 49 -2.15 -40.45 18.75
N ALA A 50 -2.12 -39.11 18.73
CA ALA A 50 -3.12 -38.29 18.08
C ALA A 50 -2.50 -37.03 17.49
N PHE A 51 -3.13 -36.52 16.42
CA PHE A 51 -2.79 -35.25 15.81
C PHE A 51 -4.09 -34.55 15.42
N CYS A 52 -4.33 -33.36 15.98
CA CYS A 52 -5.47 -32.52 15.67
C CYS A 52 -4.98 -31.31 14.85
N PRO A 53 -5.13 -31.32 13.52
CA PRO A 53 -4.79 -30.18 12.68
C PRO A 53 -5.80 -29.04 12.88
N PHE A 54 -5.33 -27.79 12.84
CA PHE A 54 -6.20 -26.63 12.89
C PHE A 54 -7.03 -26.50 11.61
N ALA A 55 -8.35 -26.31 11.75
CA ALA A 55 -9.27 -26.22 10.62
C ALA A 55 -9.06 -24.97 9.74
N SER A 56 -8.53 -23.87 10.31
CA SER A 56 -8.25 -22.64 9.58
C SER A 56 -7.07 -21.87 10.17
N SER A 57 -6.52 -20.92 9.40
CA SER A 57 -5.46 -20.01 9.88
C SER A 57 -5.93 -19.01 10.94
N GLN A 58 -7.25 -18.79 11.06
CA GLN A 58 -7.84 -17.96 12.13
C GLN A 58 -7.83 -18.74 13.44
N VAL A 59 -8.32 -19.98 13.43
CA VAL A 59 -8.28 -20.90 14.58
C VAL A 59 -6.83 -21.14 15.02
N ALA A 60 -5.90 -21.33 14.08
CA ALA A 60 -4.47 -21.45 14.40
C ALA A 60 -3.90 -20.20 15.09
N LEU A 61 -4.37 -19.00 14.71
CA LEU A 61 -3.97 -17.73 15.34
C LEU A 61 -4.58 -17.57 16.74
N GLU A 62 -5.84 -17.93 16.93
CA GLU A 62 -6.54 -17.92 18.21
C GLU A 62 -5.87 -18.88 19.21
N ASN A 63 -5.60 -20.12 18.79
CA ASN A 63 -4.82 -21.09 19.55
C ASN A 63 -3.41 -20.56 19.89
N ALA A 64 -2.67 -19.99 18.92
CA ALA A 64 -1.34 -19.44 19.17
C ALA A 64 -1.34 -18.26 20.15
N ASN A 65 -2.38 -17.41 20.13
CA ASN A 65 -2.54 -16.35 21.12
C ASN A 65 -2.82 -16.92 22.52
N ALA A 66 -3.77 -17.86 22.64
CA ALA A 66 -4.13 -18.53 23.89
C ALA A 66 -2.93 -19.23 24.52
N VAL A 67 -2.16 -20.00 23.74
CA VAL A 67 -0.89 -20.61 24.15
C VAL A 67 0.11 -19.55 24.64
N SER A 68 0.27 -18.43 23.93
CA SER A 68 1.20 -17.35 24.34
C SER A 68 0.81 -16.66 25.65
N GLU A 69 -0.47 -16.72 26.02
CA GLU A 69 -1.03 -16.15 27.24
C GLU A 69 -1.15 -17.19 28.37
N GLY A 70 -0.99 -18.49 28.06
CA GLY A 70 -1.09 -19.60 29.00
C GLY A 70 -2.51 -20.13 29.22
N VAL A 71 -3.45 -19.83 28.31
CA VAL A 71 -4.87 -20.22 28.40
C VAL A 71 -5.12 -21.48 27.57
N VAL A 72 -5.90 -22.42 28.10
CA VAL A 72 -6.27 -23.64 27.38
C VAL A 72 -7.40 -23.35 26.38
N HIS A 73 -7.13 -23.52 25.09
CA HIS A 73 -8.14 -23.37 24.04
C HIS A 73 -9.07 -24.59 23.96
N GLU A 74 -10.28 -24.42 23.43
CA GLU A 74 -11.29 -25.50 23.31
C GLU A 74 -10.78 -26.70 22.50
N ASP A 75 -10.05 -26.45 21.40
CA ASP A 75 -9.42 -27.51 20.58
C ASP A 75 -8.41 -28.36 21.39
N LEU A 76 -7.65 -27.71 22.27
CA LEU A 76 -6.66 -28.37 23.12
C LEU A 76 -7.37 -29.19 24.21
N ARG A 77 -8.43 -28.64 24.80
CA ARG A 77 -9.28 -29.35 25.76
C ARG A 77 -9.87 -30.61 25.13
N LEU A 78 -10.47 -30.48 23.94
CA LEU A 78 -11.07 -31.60 23.20
C LEU A 78 -10.06 -32.70 22.87
N LEU A 79 -8.84 -32.34 22.43
CA LEU A 79 -7.76 -33.30 22.19
C LEU A 79 -7.41 -34.10 23.46
N LEU A 80 -7.19 -33.40 24.57
CA LEU A 80 -6.77 -34.01 25.84
C LEU A 80 -7.87 -34.89 26.44
N GLU A 81 -9.14 -34.48 26.36
CA GLU A 81 -10.27 -35.29 26.82
C GLU A 81 -10.56 -36.51 25.95
N THR A 82 -10.35 -36.41 24.63
CA THR A 82 -10.60 -37.52 23.69
C THR A 82 -9.52 -38.60 23.76
N HIS A 83 -8.26 -38.23 23.98
CA HIS A 83 -7.12 -39.14 23.83
C HIS A 83 -6.40 -39.53 25.13
N LEU A 84 -6.62 -38.84 26.25
CA LEU A 84 -6.08 -39.27 27.55
C LEU A 84 -7.12 -40.10 28.34
N PRO A 85 -6.69 -41.16 29.06
CA PRO A 85 -7.62 -42.01 29.79
C PRO A 85 -8.17 -41.31 31.04
N SER A 86 -9.46 -41.49 31.32
CA SER A 86 -10.20 -40.81 32.41
C SER A 86 -9.65 -41.04 33.84
N LYS A 87 -8.70 -41.97 34.02
CA LYS A 87 -8.00 -42.21 35.29
C LYS A 87 -6.82 -41.23 35.47
N LYS A 88 -7.14 -39.93 35.57
CA LYS A 88 -6.22 -38.77 35.57
C LYS A 88 -4.96 -38.95 36.43
N LYS A 89 -5.09 -39.52 37.64
CA LYS A 89 -3.97 -39.75 38.59
C LYS A 89 -2.89 -40.76 38.14
N LYS A 90 -3.08 -41.50 37.04
CA LYS A 90 -2.09 -42.47 36.50
C LYS A 90 -1.37 -42.00 35.23
N VAL A 91 -1.66 -40.79 34.78
CA VAL A 91 -1.09 -40.17 33.57
C VAL A 91 -0.19 -39.01 34.00
N LEU A 92 0.96 -38.91 33.36
CA LEU A 92 1.85 -37.76 33.47
C LEU A 92 1.90 -37.09 32.09
N LEU A 93 1.67 -35.78 32.04
CA LEU A 93 1.68 -35.02 30.79
C LEU A 93 2.91 -34.11 30.75
N GLY A 94 3.82 -34.38 29.82
CA GLY A 94 4.94 -33.52 29.50
C GLY A 94 4.49 -32.34 28.66
N VAL A 95 4.73 -31.13 29.17
CA VAL A 95 4.36 -29.86 28.52
C VAL A 95 5.59 -28.97 28.36
N GLY A 96 5.67 -28.22 27.26
CA GLY A 96 6.81 -27.36 26.95
C GLY A 96 6.87 -26.06 27.74
N ASP A 97 5.73 -25.40 27.96
CA ASP A 97 5.61 -24.17 28.74
C ASP A 97 4.98 -24.47 30.12
N PRO A 98 5.61 -24.05 31.24
CA PRO A 98 5.05 -24.26 32.57
C PRO A 98 3.69 -23.56 32.80
N LYS A 99 3.39 -22.44 32.10
CA LYS A 99 2.12 -21.72 32.27
C LYS A 99 0.94 -22.53 31.78
N ILE A 100 1.03 -23.06 30.55
CA ILE A 100 -0.05 -23.89 30.01
C ILE A 100 -0.11 -25.25 30.71
N GLY A 101 1.03 -25.76 31.20
CA GLY A 101 1.05 -26.91 32.11
C GLY A 101 0.24 -26.68 33.39
N ALA A 102 0.38 -25.52 34.04
CA ALA A 102 -0.41 -25.14 35.21
C ALA A 102 -1.89 -24.98 34.88
N ALA A 103 -2.24 -24.32 33.76
CA ALA A 103 -3.64 -24.15 33.34
C ALA A 103 -4.32 -25.49 32.99
N ILE A 104 -3.62 -26.42 32.33
CA ILE A 104 -4.11 -27.79 32.10
C ILE A 104 -4.30 -28.53 33.43
N GLN A 105 -3.43 -28.34 34.41
CA GLN A 105 -3.56 -28.96 35.72
C GLN A 105 -4.77 -28.39 36.51
N GLU A 106 -5.03 -27.10 36.41
CA GLU A 106 -6.18 -26.43 37.05
C GLU A 106 -7.51 -26.83 36.40
N GLU A 107 -7.63 -26.72 35.07
CA GLU A 107 -8.89 -27.00 34.37
C GLU A 107 -9.19 -28.49 34.22
N LEU A 108 -8.19 -29.28 33.83
CA LEU A 108 -8.36 -30.68 33.46
C LEU A 108 -7.89 -31.66 34.54
N GLY A 109 -7.12 -31.24 35.54
CA GLY A 109 -6.70 -32.10 36.65
C GLY A 109 -5.72 -33.22 36.26
N TYR A 110 -4.97 -33.03 35.16
CA TYR A 110 -3.84 -33.90 34.80
C TYR A 110 -2.57 -33.42 35.49
N ASN A 111 -1.73 -34.35 35.96
CA ASN A 111 -0.42 -34.00 36.49
C ASN A 111 0.50 -33.61 35.32
N CYS A 112 0.88 -32.34 35.25
CA CYS A 112 1.81 -31.83 34.25
C CYS A 112 3.25 -31.81 34.78
N GLN A 113 4.20 -32.29 33.99
CA GLN A 113 5.63 -32.18 34.25
C GLN A 113 6.24 -31.29 33.16
N THR A 114 7.16 -30.40 33.53
CA THR A 114 7.84 -29.48 32.63
C THR A 114 9.34 -29.48 32.89
N GLY A 115 10.14 -29.46 31.83
CA GLY A 115 11.61 -29.47 31.91
C GLY A 115 12.22 -30.87 31.98
N GLY A 116 13.54 -30.92 32.20
CA GLY A 116 14.32 -32.16 32.23
C GLY A 116 14.13 -33.00 30.96
N VAL A 117 13.79 -34.28 31.16
CA VAL A 117 13.60 -35.28 30.10
C VAL A 117 12.61 -34.84 29.01
N ILE A 118 11.55 -34.12 29.40
CA ILE A 118 10.51 -33.66 28.46
C ILE A 118 11.04 -32.57 27.52
N ALA A 119 12.01 -31.75 27.96
CA ALA A 119 12.57 -30.70 27.12
C ALA A 119 13.39 -31.26 25.94
N GLU A 120 14.23 -32.27 26.17
CA GLU A 120 15.01 -32.93 25.11
C GLU A 120 14.12 -33.79 24.21
N ILE A 121 13.09 -34.44 24.74
CA ILE A 121 12.10 -35.15 23.92
C ILE A 121 11.36 -34.17 23.01
N LEU A 122 10.90 -33.03 23.52
CA LEU A 122 10.29 -31.96 22.71
C LEU A 122 11.27 -31.35 21.69
N ARG A 123 12.58 -31.37 21.96
CA ARG A 123 13.62 -30.97 21.00
C ARG A 123 13.76 -31.98 19.86
N GLY A 124 13.77 -33.28 20.18
CA GLY A 124 13.72 -34.36 19.19
C GLY A 124 12.45 -34.35 18.35
N VAL A 125 11.28 -34.13 18.98
CA VAL A 125 10.01 -33.99 18.26
C VAL A 125 10.07 -32.81 17.30
N ARG A 126 10.60 -31.64 17.72
CA ARG A 126 10.79 -30.48 16.83
C ARG A 126 11.66 -30.78 15.61
N LEU A 127 12.75 -31.54 15.78
CA LEU A 127 13.66 -31.90 14.69
C LEU A 127 12.98 -32.82 13.66
N HIS A 128 12.24 -33.84 14.13
CA HIS A 128 11.68 -34.90 13.28
C HIS A 128 10.19 -34.74 12.95
N PHE A 129 9.55 -33.64 13.38
CA PHE A 129 8.08 -33.50 13.35
C PHE A 129 7.44 -33.76 11.99
N HIS A 130 8.08 -33.28 10.92
CA HIS A 130 7.62 -33.47 9.54
C HIS A 130 7.52 -34.94 9.13
N ASN A 131 8.35 -35.83 9.70
CA ASN A 131 8.30 -37.27 9.44
C ASN A 131 7.41 -38.05 10.42
N LEU A 132 7.07 -37.47 11.58
CA LEU A 132 6.18 -38.10 12.58
C LEU A 132 4.70 -38.03 12.16
N VAL A 133 4.30 -36.99 11.44
CA VAL A 133 2.91 -36.79 10.98
C VAL A 133 2.77 -37.22 9.52
N LYS A 134 1.92 -38.23 9.27
CA LYS A 134 1.66 -38.73 7.90
C LYS A 134 1.08 -37.62 7.02
N GLY A 135 1.71 -37.39 5.86
CA GLY A 135 1.30 -36.37 4.89
C GLY A 135 1.81 -34.95 5.18
N LEU A 136 2.50 -34.72 6.30
CA LEU A 136 3.23 -33.48 6.51
C LEU A 136 4.56 -33.55 5.76
N THR A 137 4.93 -32.46 5.09
CA THR A 137 6.28 -32.29 4.50
C THR A 137 6.97 -31.10 5.15
N ASP A 138 8.29 -31.10 5.21
CA ASP A 138 9.06 -30.00 5.82
C ASP A 138 8.72 -28.65 5.16
N LEU A 139 8.63 -28.61 3.82
CA LEU A 139 8.18 -27.44 3.06
C LEU A 139 6.77 -26.96 3.46
N SER A 140 5.83 -27.87 3.75
CA SER A 140 4.50 -27.49 4.21
C SER A 140 4.50 -27.00 5.67
N ALA A 141 5.33 -27.58 6.54
CA ALA A 141 5.50 -27.14 7.91
C ALA A 141 6.08 -25.72 7.97
N CYS A 142 7.16 -25.43 7.22
CA CYS A 142 7.72 -24.09 7.11
C CYS A 142 6.73 -23.06 6.54
N LYS A 143 5.92 -23.43 5.54
CA LYS A 143 4.86 -22.54 5.00
C LYS A 143 3.80 -22.21 6.05
N ALA A 144 3.36 -23.19 6.83
CA ALA A 144 2.41 -22.97 7.91
C ALA A 144 2.99 -22.08 9.02
N GLN A 145 4.23 -22.34 9.45
CA GLN A 145 4.97 -21.51 10.40
C GLN A 145 5.11 -20.06 9.92
N LEU A 146 5.46 -19.85 8.64
CA LEU A 146 5.58 -18.51 8.04
C LEU A 146 4.23 -17.78 8.01
N GLY A 147 3.16 -18.47 7.61
CA GLY A 147 1.79 -17.92 7.57
C GLY A 147 1.28 -17.52 8.96
N LEU A 148 1.45 -18.42 9.95
CA LEU A 148 1.06 -18.16 11.33
C LEU A 148 1.91 -17.05 11.96
N GLY A 149 3.24 -17.08 11.78
CA GLY A 149 4.16 -16.06 12.30
C GLY A 149 3.87 -14.66 11.77
N HIS A 150 3.59 -14.52 10.47
CA HIS A 150 3.11 -13.26 9.90
C HIS A 150 1.77 -12.81 10.50
N SER A 151 0.84 -13.74 10.73
CA SER A 151 -0.51 -13.42 11.23
C SER A 151 -0.47 -13.00 12.70
N TYR A 152 0.26 -13.75 13.53
CA TYR A 152 0.53 -13.45 14.94
C TYR A 152 1.22 -12.10 15.09
N SER A 153 2.28 -11.83 14.32
CA SER A 153 3.00 -10.55 14.38
C SER A 153 2.11 -9.37 13.97
N ARG A 154 1.27 -9.52 12.93
CA ARG A 154 0.32 -8.49 12.50
C ARG A 154 -0.76 -8.21 13.56
N ALA A 155 -1.26 -9.25 14.22
CA ALA A 155 -2.22 -9.12 15.32
C ALA A 155 -1.60 -8.42 16.53
N LYS A 156 -0.45 -8.91 17.03
CA LYS A 156 0.26 -8.37 18.20
C LYS A 156 0.65 -6.89 18.02
N VAL A 157 1.12 -6.51 16.83
CA VAL A 157 1.56 -5.13 16.51
C VAL A 157 0.40 -4.22 16.09
N LYS A 158 -0.86 -4.72 16.08
CA LYS A 158 -2.06 -4.00 15.57
C LYS A 158 -1.79 -3.35 14.20
N PHE A 159 -1.27 -4.13 13.25
CA PHE A 159 -0.87 -3.61 11.94
C PHE A 159 -2.06 -2.96 11.22
N ASN A 160 -2.08 -1.63 11.20
CA ASN A 160 -3.24 -0.88 10.72
C ASN A 160 -3.27 -0.90 9.19
N VAL A 161 -4.14 -1.74 8.63
CA VAL A 161 -4.35 -1.92 7.17
C VAL A 161 -4.72 -0.61 6.46
N ASN A 162 -5.21 0.41 7.18
CA ASN A 162 -5.51 1.72 6.60
C ASN A 162 -4.26 2.62 6.42
N ARG A 163 -3.13 2.30 7.07
CA ARG A 163 -1.85 3.05 6.97
C ARG A 163 -0.90 2.49 5.89
N VAL A 164 -1.43 2.00 4.79
CA VAL A 164 -0.61 1.52 3.66
C VAL A 164 -0.20 2.71 2.79
N ASP A 165 0.88 3.37 3.20
CA ASP A 165 1.55 4.44 2.46
C ASP A 165 2.11 3.99 1.10
N ASN A 166 2.46 2.71 0.94
CA ASN A 166 2.86 2.14 -0.35
C ASN A 166 1.83 2.42 -1.48
N MET A 167 0.52 2.42 -1.20
CA MET A 167 -0.49 2.78 -2.20
C MET A 167 -0.37 4.23 -2.68
N ILE A 168 0.04 5.15 -1.81
CA ILE A 168 0.31 6.55 -2.15
C ILE A 168 1.55 6.63 -3.04
N ILE A 169 2.61 5.89 -2.68
CA ILE A 169 3.89 5.86 -3.43
C ILE A 169 3.67 5.36 -4.86
N GLN A 170 2.97 4.24 -5.04
CA GLN A 170 2.67 3.72 -6.39
C GLN A 170 1.75 4.67 -7.16
N SER A 171 0.73 5.25 -6.51
CA SER A 171 -0.22 6.16 -7.18
C SER A 171 0.45 7.44 -7.71
N ILE A 172 1.36 8.05 -6.94
CA ILE A 172 2.08 9.25 -7.42
C ILE A 172 3.13 8.91 -8.47
N SER A 173 3.83 7.78 -8.36
CA SER A 173 4.77 7.34 -9.40
C SER A 173 4.05 7.02 -10.72
N LEU A 174 2.84 6.45 -10.65
CA LEU A 174 2.00 6.21 -11.82
C LEU A 174 1.47 7.53 -12.41
N LEU A 175 1.08 8.49 -11.58
CA LEU A 175 0.64 9.82 -12.03
C LEU A 175 1.79 10.57 -12.73
N ASP A 176 2.97 10.64 -12.13
CA ASP A 176 4.18 11.26 -12.72
C ASP A 176 4.67 10.55 -14.01
N GLN A 177 4.22 9.31 -14.26
CA GLN A 177 4.48 8.55 -15.49
C GLN A 177 3.41 8.84 -16.55
N LEU A 178 2.12 8.74 -16.19
CA LEU A 178 0.98 9.10 -17.05
C LEU A 178 1.09 10.55 -17.55
N ASP A 179 1.56 11.48 -16.73
CA ASP A 179 1.79 12.88 -17.13
C ASP A 179 2.79 13.02 -18.29
N LYS A 180 3.80 12.15 -18.37
CA LYS A 180 4.76 12.13 -19.49
C LYS A 180 4.16 11.42 -20.69
N ASP A 181 3.57 10.25 -20.47
CA ASP A 181 3.02 9.40 -21.52
C ASP A 181 1.86 10.08 -22.25
N ILE A 182 0.93 10.72 -21.52
CA ILE A 182 -0.16 11.52 -22.12
C ILE A 182 0.41 12.65 -22.98
N ASN A 183 1.45 13.34 -22.54
CA ASN A 183 2.07 14.40 -23.34
C ASN A 183 2.76 13.84 -24.59
N THR A 184 3.53 12.77 -24.48
CA THR A 184 4.20 12.11 -25.61
C THR A 184 3.18 11.56 -26.61
N PHE A 185 2.12 10.90 -26.15
CA PHE A 185 1.06 10.39 -27.03
C PHE A 185 0.23 11.51 -27.65
N SER A 186 -0.08 12.59 -26.92
CA SER A 186 -0.80 13.75 -27.48
C SER A 186 0.03 14.46 -28.57
N MET A 187 1.34 14.60 -28.37
CA MET A 187 2.23 15.11 -29.42
C MET A 187 2.23 14.17 -30.63
N ARG A 188 2.19 12.85 -30.42
CA ARG A 188 2.11 11.88 -31.52
C ARG A 188 0.77 11.92 -32.27
N VAL A 189 -0.36 12.14 -31.57
CA VAL A 189 -1.67 12.40 -32.21
C VAL A 189 -1.63 13.70 -33.03
N ARG A 190 -1.00 14.76 -32.51
CA ARG A 190 -0.83 16.05 -33.22
C ARG A 190 0.02 15.93 -34.48
N GLU A 191 1.12 15.19 -34.44
CA GLU A 191 1.93 14.90 -35.63
C GLU A 191 1.13 14.10 -36.66
N TRP A 192 0.43 13.04 -36.23
CA TRP A 192 -0.23 12.12 -37.16
C TRP A 192 -1.49 12.72 -37.79
N TYR A 193 -2.35 13.35 -37.00
CA TYR A 193 -3.54 14.05 -37.52
C TYR A 193 -3.20 15.41 -38.17
N GLY A 194 -2.07 16.01 -37.81
CA GLY A 194 -1.57 17.26 -38.42
C GLY A 194 -1.25 17.15 -39.91
N TYR A 195 -1.01 15.95 -40.46
CA TYR A 195 -0.93 15.75 -41.92
C TYR A 195 -2.29 15.96 -42.61
N HIS A 196 -3.39 15.64 -41.93
CA HIS A 196 -4.75 15.79 -42.47
C HIS A 196 -5.35 17.17 -42.19
N PHE A 197 -5.12 17.72 -40.99
CA PHE A 197 -5.63 19.03 -40.59
C PHE A 197 -4.56 19.84 -39.81
N PRO A 198 -3.57 20.43 -40.50
CA PRO A 198 -2.44 21.11 -39.87
C PRO A 198 -2.84 22.40 -39.13
N GLU A 199 -3.90 23.08 -39.58
CA GLU A 199 -4.38 24.32 -38.98
C GLU A 199 -4.91 24.11 -37.54
N LEU A 200 -5.47 22.93 -37.25
CA LEU A 200 -6.02 22.58 -35.94
C LEU A 200 -4.99 22.71 -34.80
N VAL A 201 -3.72 22.40 -35.09
CA VAL A 201 -2.60 22.49 -34.12
C VAL A 201 -2.30 23.95 -33.73
N LYS A 202 -2.59 24.91 -34.60
CA LYS A 202 -2.40 26.35 -34.34
C LYS A 202 -3.56 26.94 -33.53
N ILE A 203 -4.77 26.40 -33.66
CA ILE A 203 -5.98 26.91 -32.99
C ILE A 203 -6.09 26.38 -31.56
N ILE A 204 -5.73 25.11 -31.33
CA ILE A 204 -5.89 24.44 -30.02
C ILE A 204 -4.54 24.19 -29.36
N ASN A 205 -4.25 24.97 -28.32
CA ASN A 205 -3.04 24.81 -27.52
C ASN A 205 -3.09 23.61 -26.57
N ASP A 206 -4.27 23.20 -26.06
CA ASP A 206 -4.38 22.09 -25.10
C ASP A 206 -4.31 20.70 -25.77
N ASN A 207 -3.58 19.79 -25.13
CA ASN A 207 -3.31 18.44 -25.63
C ASN A 207 -4.55 17.52 -25.51
N ALA A 208 -5.29 17.58 -24.40
CA ALA A 208 -6.43 16.71 -24.16
C ALA A 208 -7.63 17.13 -25.04
N THR A 209 -7.90 18.43 -25.12
CA THR A 209 -8.93 19.00 -26.00
C THR A 209 -8.62 18.73 -27.47
N TYR A 210 -7.36 18.82 -27.91
CA TYR A 210 -6.97 18.44 -29.28
C TYR A 210 -7.33 16.99 -29.61
N CYS A 211 -7.05 16.04 -28.71
CA CYS A 211 -7.36 14.62 -28.94
C CYS A 211 -8.89 14.40 -29.04
N ARG A 212 -9.68 15.02 -28.14
CA ARG A 212 -11.15 14.97 -28.21
C ARG A 212 -11.70 15.55 -29.52
N LEU A 213 -11.13 16.65 -29.99
CA LEU A 213 -11.54 17.28 -31.26
C LEU A 213 -11.13 16.45 -32.48
N ALA A 214 -9.94 15.83 -32.49
CA ALA A 214 -9.54 14.90 -33.54
C ALA A 214 -10.48 13.69 -33.62
N GLN A 215 -10.95 13.18 -32.47
CA GLN A 215 -11.95 12.11 -32.41
C GLN A 215 -13.33 12.58 -32.93
N PHE A 216 -13.79 13.77 -32.54
CA PHE A 216 -15.11 14.27 -32.92
C PHE A 216 -15.21 14.74 -34.39
N ILE A 217 -14.13 15.36 -34.90
CA ILE A 217 -14.09 15.86 -36.28
C ILE A 217 -13.99 14.69 -37.26
N GLY A 218 -13.12 13.70 -36.99
CA GLY A 218 -12.83 12.62 -37.92
C GLY A 218 -12.26 13.17 -39.23
N ASN A 219 -13.02 13.09 -40.31
CA ASN A 219 -12.63 13.59 -41.63
C ASN A 219 -13.01 15.07 -41.78
N ARG A 220 -12.05 15.93 -42.12
CA ARG A 220 -12.25 17.38 -42.29
C ARG A 220 -13.40 17.75 -43.25
N ARG A 221 -13.69 16.88 -44.23
CA ARG A 221 -14.73 17.08 -45.25
C ARG A 221 -16.15 16.88 -44.74
N GLU A 222 -16.32 16.23 -43.58
CA GLU A 222 -17.63 15.92 -42.97
C GLU A 222 -18.03 16.95 -41.89
N LEU A 223 -17.37 18.12 -41.88
CA LEU A 223 -17.48 19.13 -40.84
C LEU A 223 -18.51 20.20 -41.25
N ASN A 224 -19.76 19.99 -40.85
CA ASN A 224 -20.91 20.86 -41.13
C ASN A 224 -21.21 21.83 -39.97
N GLU A 225 -22.00 22.88 -40.24
CA GLU A 225 -22.44 23.86 -39.24
C GLU A 225 -23.31 23.23 -38.12
N GLU A 226 -24.02 22.14 -38.38
CA GLU A 226 -24.72 21.34 -37.36
C GLU A 226 -23.79 20.73 -36.30
N LYS A 227 -22.51 20.51 -36.64
CA LYS A 227 -21.49 20.03 -35.68
C LYS A 227 -20.92 21.18 -34.84
N LEU A 228 -21.25 22.44 -35.13
CA LEU A 228 -20.71 23.62 -34.45
C LEU A 228 -21.08 23.63 -32.95
N GLU A 229 -22.32 23.33 -32.58
CA GLU A 229 -22.76 23.31 -31.17
C GLU A 229 -21.90 22.38 -30.29
N LYS A 230 -21.58 21.19 -30.81
CA LYS A 230 -20.72 20.20 -30.13
C LYS A 230 -19.24 20.61 -30.17
N LEU A 231 -18.80 21.34 -31.18
CA LEU A 231 -17.46 21.95 -31.18
C LEU A 231 -17.36 23.04 -30.12
N GLU A 232 -18.40 23.87 -29.93
CA GLU A 232 -18.45 24.91 -28.88
C GLU A 232 -18.43 24.30 -27.48
N GLU A 233 -19.15 23.19 -27.26
CA GLU A 233 -19.09 22.42 -26.00
C GLU A 233 -17.68 21.84 -25.74
N LEU A 234 -16.99 21.34 -26.77
CA LEU A 234 -15.66 20.75 -26.64
C LEU A 234 -14.52 21.79 -26.52
N THR A 235 -14.61 22.94 -27.20
CA THR A 235 -13.62 24.02 -27.10
C THR A 235 -13.83 24.92 -25.89
N MET A 236 -15.06 24.92 -25.31
CA MET A 236 -15.53 25.89 -24.32
C MET A 236 -15.42 27.35 -24.81
N ASP A 237 -15.37 27.55 -26.12
CA ASP A 237 -15.06 28.83 -26.77
C ASP A 237 -15.59 28.85 -28.22
N GLY A 238 -16.66 29.62 -28.44
CA GLY A 238 -17.31 29.74 -29.74
C GLY A 238 -16.47 30.44 -30.81
N ALA A 239 -15.51 31.29 -30.43
CA ALA A 239 -14.59 31.89 -31.41
C ALA A 239 -13.64 30.82 -31.98
N LYS A 240 -13.17 29.88 -31.14
CA LYS A 240 -12.37 28.75 -31.61
C LYS A 240 -13.17 27.76 -32.44
N ALA A 241 -14.41 27.45 -32.06
CA ALA A 241 -15.25 26.52 -32.82
C ALA A 241 -15.50 27.02 -34.26
N LYS A 242 -15.81 28.31 -34.42
CA LYS A 242 -15.96 28.95 -35.74
C LYS A 242 -14.63 28.98 -36.50
N ALA A 243 -13.53 29.35 -35.85
CA ALA A 243 -12.20 29.30 -36.48
C ALA A 243 -11.80 27.89 -36.94
N ILE A 244 -12.21 26.82 -36.26
CA ILE A 244 -11.99 25.43 -36.70
C ILE A 244 -12.81 25.11 -37.96
N LEU A 245 -14.07 25.56 -38.04
CA LEU A 245 -14.94 25.33 -39.20
C LEU A 245 -14.48 26.14 -40.42
N ASP A 246 -14.07 27.39 -40.24
CA ASP A 246 -13.48 28.21 -41.31
C ASP A 246 -12.11 27.66 -41.75
N ALA A 247 -11.30 27.16 -40.80
CA ALA A 247 -10.05 26.49 -41.10
C ALA A 247 -10.24 25.15 -41.82
N SER A 248 -11.30 24.38 -41.57
CA SER A 248 -11.55 23.13 -42.32
C SER A 248 -11.91 23.42 -43.78
N ARG A 249 -12.72 24.46 -44.03
CA ARG A 249 -13.07 24.96 -45.37
C ARG A 249 -11.87 25.49 -46.16
N SER A 250 -10.87 26.05 -45.48
CA SER A 250 -9.65 26.64 -46.07
C SER A 250 -8.39 25.76 -45.93
N SER A 251 -8.51 24.55 -45.38
CA SER A 251 -7.37 23.69 -45.04
C SER A 251 -6.65 23.15 -46.27
N MET A 252 -5.32 23.29 -46.27
CA MET A 252 -4.44 22.73 -47.31
C MET A 252 -3.87 21.36 -46.93
N GLY A 253 -4.44 20.71 -45.91
CA GLY A 253 -4.05 19.36 -45.47
C GLY A 253 -4.28 18.27 -46.53
N MET A 254 -3.60 17.13 -46.35
CA MET A 254 -3.71 15.98 -47.23
C MET A 254 -4.98 15.16 -46.90
N ASP A 255 -5.67 14.64 -47.91
CA ASP A 255 -6.77 13.71 -47.65
C ASP A 255 -6.24 12.34 -47.20
N ILE A 256 -6.85 11.79 -46.15
CA ILE A 256 -6.38 10.60 -45.45
C ILE A 256 -7.26 9.37 -45.76
N SER A 257 -6.67 8.17 -45.77
CA SER A 257 -7.41 6.92 -45.90
C SER A 257 -8.31 6.69 -44.68
N ALA A 258 -9.50 6.11 -44.90
CA ALA A 258 -10.41 5.73 -43.82
C ALA A 258 -9.76 4.75 -42.82
N ILE A 259 -8.87 3.87 -43.28
CA ILE A 259 -8.15 2.91 -42.43
C ILE A 259 -7.20 3.64 -41.47
N ASP A 260 -6.46 4.64 -41.97
CA ASP A 260 -5.54 5.43 -41.15
C ASP A 260 -6.31 6.36 -40.19
N LEU A 261 -7.46 6.87 -40.62
CA LEU A 261 -8.35 7.68 -39.78
C LEU A 261 -8.90 6.87 -38.60
N ILE A 262 -9.35 5.63 -38.81
CA ILE A 262 -9.78 4.71 -37.74
C ILE A 262 -8.63 4.44 -36.75
N ASN A 263 -7.40 4.30 -37.24
CA ASN A 263 -6.23 4.11 -36.38
C ASN A 263 -5.91 5.35 -35.54
N ILE A 264 -5.99 6.55 -36.12
CA ILE A 264 -5.82 7.82 -35.40
C ILE A 264 -6.93 8.01 -34.37
N GLU A 265 -8.19 7.76 -34.72
CA GLU A 265 -9.34 7.84 -33.80
C GLU A 265 -9.17 6.87 -32.63
N SER A 266 -8.81 5.61 -32.92
CA SER A 266 -8.54 4.58 -31.91
C SER A 266 -7.39 4.96 -30.98
N PHE A 267 -6.33 5.59 -31.50
CA PHE A 267 -5.22 6.07 -30.69
C PHE A 267 -5.61 7.29 -29.86
N SER A 268 -6.34 8.23 -30.44
CA SER A 268 -6.86 9.43 -29.75
C SER A 268 -7.81 9.06 -28.60
N SER A 269 -8.74 8.13 -28.84
CA SER A 269 -9.65 7.58 -27.82
C SER A 269 -8.89 6.99 -26.62
N ARG A 270 -7.78 6.28 -26.87
CA ARG A 270 -6.89 5.77 -25.80
C ARG A 270 -6.20 6.91 -25.04
N VAL A 271 -5.78 7.99 -25.70
CA VAL A 271 -5.20 9.16 -25.01
C VAL A 271 -6.23 9.89 -24.16
N VAL A 272 -7.48 10.02 -24.64
CA VAL A 272 -8.59 10.59 -23.86
C VAL A 272 -8.89 9.73 -22.62
N SER A 273 -9.00 8.41 -22.76
CA SER A 273 -9.26 7.52 -21.62
C SER A 273 -8.11 7.50 -20.60
N LEU A 274 -6.85 7.63 -21.03
CA LEU A 274 -5.71 7.82 -20.13
C LEU A 274 -5.78 9.17 -19.39
N SER A 275 -6.26 10.23 -20.03
CA SER A 275 -6.45 11.55 -19.39
C SER A 275 -7.57 11.54 -18.35
N GLU A 276 -8.66 10.81 -18.60
CA GLU A 276 -9.73 10.57 -17.63
C GLU A 276 -9.26 9.68 -16.48
N TYR A 277 -8.50 8.61 -16.78
CA TYR A 277 -7.90 7.77 -15.76
C TYR A 277 -6.94 8.55 -14.85
N ARG A 278 -6.13 9.47 -15.40
CA ARG A 278 -5.28 10.40 -14.63
C ARG A 278 -6.11 11.24 -13.64
N GLN A 279 -7.25 11.79 -14.05
CA GLN A 279 -8.14 12.55 -13.15
C GLN A 279 -8.73 11.67 -12.04
N SER A 280 -9.14 10.44 -12.38
CA SER A 280 -9.63 9.45 -11.41
C SER A 280 -8.55 9.08 -10.39
N LEU A 281 -7.30 8.89 -10.83
CA LEU A 281 -6.15 8.55 -10.01
C LEU A 281 -5.74 9.71 -9.09
N HIS A 282 -5.81 10.96 -9.57
CA HIS A 282 -5.60 12.14 -8.73
C HIS A 282 -6.66 12.23 -7.62
N THR A 283 -7.92 11.91 -7.93
CA THR A 283 -9.02 11.90 -6.96
C THR A 283 -8.85 10.78 -5.92
N TYR A 284 -8.42 9.60 -6.37
CA TYR A 284 -8.05 8.49 -5.48
C TYR A 284 -6.87 8.85 -4.56
N LEU A 285 -5.81 9.44 -5.11
CA LEU A 285 -4.65 9.92 -4.35
C LEU A 285 -5.06 10.94 -3.28
N ARG A 286 -5.96 11.87 -3.60
CA ARG A 286 -6.52 12.84 -2.64
C ARG A 286 -7.28 12.16 -1.50
N SER A 287 -8.18 11.22 -1.82
CA SER A 287 -8.92 10.45 -0.82
C SER A 287 -7.97 9.65 0.09
N LYS A 288 -6.92 9.04 -0.46
CA LYS A 288 -5.93 8.27 0.30
C LYS A 288 -5.00 9.15 1.14
N MET A 289 -4.56 10.28 0.62
CA MET A 289 -3.76 11.24 1.39
C MET A 289 -4.53 11.76 2.61
N SER A 290 -5.82 12.09 2.44
CA SER A 290 -6.68 12.51 3.55
C SER A 290 -6.91 11.42 4.62
N GLN A 291 -6.71 10.14 4.30
CA GLN A 291 -6.81 9.03 5.25
C GLN A 291 -5.49 8.73 5.98
N VAL A 292 -4.34 8.97 5.33
CA VAL A 292 -3.02 8.55 5.81
C VAL A 292 -2.20 9.72 6.38
N ALA A 293 -2.25 10.91 5.76
CA ALA A 293 -1.48 12.08 6.15
C ALA A 293 -2.24 13.41 5.92
N PRO A 294 -3.36 13.64 6.67
CA PRO A 294 -4.17 14.84 6.53
C PRO A 294 -3.44 16.12 6.95
N SER A 295 -2.56 16.10 7.96
CA SER A 295 -1.83 17.31 8.39
C SER A 295 -0.85 17.77 7.31
N LEU A 296 -0.09 16.84 6.73
CA LEU A 296 0.84 17.11 5.64
C LEU A 296 0.09 17.58 4.38
N SER A 297 -1.06 16.96 4.09
CA SER A 297 -1.92 17.37 2.98
C SER A 297 -2.46 18.78 3.13
N ALA A 298 -2.97 19.16 4.31
CA ALA A 298 -3.48 20.50 4.56
C ALA A 298 -2.37 21.57 4.49
N LEU A 299 -1.14 21.20 4.89
CA LEU A 299 0.02 22.11 4.90
C LEU A 299 0.59 22.40 3.50
N ILE A 300 0.85 21.39 2.66
CA ILE A 300 1.55 21.56 1.36
C ILE A 300 0.76 21.10 0.12
N GLY A 301 -0.42 20.51 0.30
CA GLY A 301 -1.21 19.91 -0.78
C GLY A 301 -0.84 18.45 -1.07
N GLU A 302 -1.84 17.72 -1.56
CA GLU A 302 -1.84 16.27 -1.76
C GLU A 302 -0.67 15.81 -2.64
N ALA A 303 -0.47 16.45 -3.80
CA ALA A 303 0.50 16.01 -4.81
C ALA A 303 1.96 16.26 -4.41
N VAL A 304 2.24 17.33 -3.66
CA VAL A 304 3.59 17.61 -3.14
C VAL A 304 3.88 16.71 -1.93
N GLY A 305 2.90 16.51 -1.04
CA GLY A 305 3.00 15.54 0.07
C GLY A 305 3.27 14.12 -0.41
N ALA A 306 2.55 13.66 -1.44
CA ALA A 306 2.77 12.35 -2.05
C ALA A 306 4.19 12.19 -2.62
N ARG A 307 4.71 13.21 -3.32
CA ARG A 307 6.10 13.19 -3.84
C ARG A 307 7.16 13.17 -2.73
N LEU A 308 6.93 13.84 -1.59
CA LEU A 308 7.84 13.73 -0.44
C LEU A 308 7.83 12.32 0.17
N ILE A 309 6.65 11.72 0.36
CA ILE A 309 6.52 10.35 0.89
C ILE A 309 7.19 9.34 -0.06
N ALA A 310 6.95 9.45 -1.37
CA ALA A 310 7.55 8.58 -2.38
C ALA A 310 9.08 8.69 -2.42
N HIS A 311 9.64 9.91 -2.35
CA HIS A 311 11.09 10.09 -2.35
C HIS A 311 11.75 9.64 -1.02
N ALA A 312 11.00 9.61 0.09
CA ALA A 312 11.47 9.03 1.35
C ALA A 312 11.28 7.49 1.44
N GLY A 313 10.53 6.90 0.50
CA GLY A 313 10.20 5.47 0.46
C GLY A 313 9.15 4.99 1.47
N SER A 314 8.82 5.80 2.49
CA SER A 314 7.69 5.60 3.40
C SER A 314 7.39 6.88 4.20
N LEU A 315 6.19 6.99 4.75
CA LEU A 315 5.83 8.06 5.70
C LEU A 315 6.66 7.95 6.99
N THR A 316 6.96 6.72 7.43
CA THR A 316 7.79 6.46 8.62
C THR A 316 9.23 6.94 8.44
N ASN A 317 9.80 6.83 7.23
CA ASN A 317 11.12 7.36 6.91
C ASN A 317 11.09 8.89 6.81
N LEU A 318 10.05 9.46 6.19
CA LEU A 318 9.87 10.91 6.10
C LEU A 318 9.77 11.55 7.50
N ALA A 319 9.07 10.90 8.45
CA ALA A 319 8.98 11.35 9.84
C ALA A 319 10.34 11.30 10.57
N LYS A 320 11.19 10.31 10.27
CA LYS A 320 12.55 10.18 10.82
C LYS A 320 13.53 11.20 10.25
N TYR A 321 13.35 11.66 9.00
CA TYR A 321 14.25 12.63 8.39
C TYR A 321 14.27 13.97 9.15
N PRO A 322 15.44 14.61 9.31
CA PRO A 322 15.52 15.95 9.84
C PRO A 322 15.00 16.96 8.80
N ALA A 323 14.49 18.09 9.28
CA ALA A 323 13.93 19.13 8.42
C ALA A 323 14.92 19.69 7.38
N SER A 324 16.23 19.67 7.66
CA SER A 324 17.29 20.02 6.71
C SER A 324 17.36 19.09 5.50
N THR A 325 17.14 17.78 5.69
CA THR A 325 17.03 16.81 4.59
C THR A 325 15.72 17.00 3.84
N VAL A 326 14.61 17.18 4.55
CA VAL A 326 13.28 17.45 3.96
C VAL A 326 13.30 18.71 3.07
N GLN A 327 14.05 19.75 3.45
CA GLN A 327 14.23 20.97 2.65
C GLN A 327 14.82 20.72 1.26
N ILE A 328 15.76 19.78 1.15
CA ILE A 328 16.57 19.53 -0.07
C ILE A 328 16.22 18.21 -0.78
N LEU A 329 15.21 17.48 -0.29
CA LEU A 329 14.77 16.18 -0.82
C LEU A 329 14.43 16.30 -2.33
N GLY A 330 15.01 15.43 -3.16
CA GLY A 330 14.93 15.52 -4.64
C GLY A 330 15.93 16.45 -5.33
N ALA A 331 16.66 17.30 -4.60
CA ALA A 331 17.79 18.10 -5.14
C ALA A 331 19.16 17.43 -4.92
N GLU A 332 19.19 16.18 -4.49
CA GLU A 332 20.38 15.44 -4.05
C GLU A 332 21.50 15.41 -5.10
N LYS A 333 21.19 15.19 -6.39
CA LYS A 333 22.18 15.22 -7.48
C LYS A 333 22.89 16.58 -7.58
N ALA A 334 22.16 17.68 -7.35
CA ALA A 334 22.73 19.02 -7.32
C ALA A 334 23.54 19.29 -6.05
N LEU A 335 23.08 18.77 -4.89
CA LEU A 335 23.80 18.82 -3.62
C LEU A 335 25.14 18.10 -3.69
N PHE A 336 25.16 16.83 -4.13
CA PHE A 336 26.40 16.07 -4.25
C PHE A 336 27.37 16.66 -5.26
N ARG A 337 26.86 17.22 -6.38
CA ARG A 337 27.68 17.98 -7.33
C ARG A 337 28.31 19.21 -6.67
N ALA A 338 27.51 20.01 -5.95
CA ALA A 338 28.01 21.19 -5.24
C ALA A 338 29.03 20.86 -4.15
N LEU A 339 28.82 19.79 -3.37
CA LEU A 339 29.79 19.31 -2.40
C LEU A 339 31.11 18.88 -3.07
N LYS A 340 31.03 18.13 -4.18
CA LYS A 340 32.22 17.69 -4.94
C LYS A 340 33.00 18.84 -5.57
N THR A 341 32.32 19.89 -6.05
CA THR A 341 32.97 21.07 -6.66
C THR A 341 33.23 22.21 -5.67
N ARG A 342 32.87 22.05 -4.38
CA ARG A 342 32.82 23.13 -3.37
C ARG A 342 32.04 24.37 -3.84
N GLY A 343 30.99 24.16 -4.62
CA GLY A 343 30.08 25.19 -5.11
C GLY A 343 28.90 25.46 -4.18
N ASN A 344 28.02 26.38 -4.59
CA ASN A 344 26.81 26.72 -3.85
C ASN A 344 25.84 25.53 -3.77
N THR A 345 25.41 25.16 -2.57
CA THR A 345 24.43 24.11 -2.34
C THR A 345 23.01 24.54 -2.72
N PRO A 346 22.14 23.61 -3.17
CA PRO A 346 20.74 23.90 -3.45
C PRO A 346 20.00 24.31 -2.18
N LYS A 347 19.10 25.30 -2.29
CA LYS A 347 18.32 25.84 -1.16
C LYS A 347 16.95 25.20 -0.97
N TYR A 348 16.50 24.40 -1.94
CA TYR A 348 15.19 23.76 -1.98
C TYR A 348 15.23 22.55 -2.91
N GLY A 349 14.41 21.54 -2.60
CA GLY A 349 14.12 20.39 -3.46
C GLY A 349 12.65 20.37 -3.90
N LEU A 350 11.98 19.23 -3.78
CA LEU A 350 10.58 19.01 -4.18
C LEU A 350 9.59 20.03 -3.57
N ILE A 351 9.87 20.53 -2.36
CA ILE A 351 9.07 21.54 -1.66
C ILE A 351 8.99 22.87 -2.45
N PHE A 352 9.91 23.13 -3.39
CA PHE A 352 9.86 24.30 -4.27
C PHE A 352 8.53 24.45 -5.05
N HIS A 353 7.85 23.33 -5.34
CA HIS A 353 6.55 23.33 -6.01
C HIS A 353 5.38 23.71 -5.09
N SER A 354 5.62 24.01 -3.81
CA SER A 354 4.61 24.56 -2.90
C SER A 354 4.24 26.01 -3.25
N THR A 355 2.97 26.34 -3.08
CA THR A 355 2.42 27.68 -3.36
C THR A 355 3.11 28.79 -2.55
N PHE A 356 3.48 28.52 -1.29
CA PHE A 356 4.17 29.48 -0.41
C PHE A 356 5.54 29.91 -0.94
N ILE A 357 6.32 28.97 -1.50
CA ILE A 357 7.64 29.28 -2.10
C ILE A 357 7.47 29.94 -3.48
N GLY A 358 6.38 29.64 -4.19
CA GLY A 358 5.98 30.34 -5.40
C GLY A 358 5.80 31.85 -5.17
N ARG A 359 4.94 32.22 -4.20
CA ARG A 359 4.58 33.59 -3.82
C ARG A 359 5.73 34.40 -3.24
N ALA A 360 6.59 33.77 -2.44
CA ALA A 360 7.69 34.44 -1.74
C ALA A 360 8.68 35.21 -2.65
N ALA A 361 9.09 36.42 -2.23
CA ALA A 361 10.15 37.17 -2.90
C ALA A 361 11.47 36.37 -2.99
N ALA A 362 12.21 36.50 -4.10
CA ALA A 362 13.39 35.67 -4.41
C ALA A 362 14.47 35.62 -3.32
N LYS A 363 14.68 36.74 -2.60
CA LYS A 363 15.61 36.82 -1.44
C LYS A 363 15.14 35.96 -0.26
N ASN A 364 13.82 35.86 -0.05
CA ASN A 364 13.19 35.20 1.09
C ASN A 364 12.84 33.72 0.83
N LYS A 365 12.76 33.26 -0.44
CA LYS A 365 12.47 31.85 -0.81
C LYS A 365 13.26 30.82 -0.01
N GLY A 366 14.56 31.04 0.20
CA GLY A 366 15.41 30.13 0.99
C GLY A 366 15.15 30.14 2.51
N ARG A 367 14.64 31.25 3.06
CA ARG A 367 14.23 31.36 4.47
C ARG A 367 12.90 30.65 4.71
N ILE A 368 11.94 30.90 3.82
CA ILE A 368 10.60 30.28 3.86
C ILE A 368 10.69 28.78 3.58
N SER A 369 11.53 28.34 2.63
CA SER A 369 11.76 26.90 2.38
C SER A 369 12.22 26.14 3.63
N ARG A 370 13.13 26.71 4.42
CA ARG A 370 13.56 26.12 5.70
C ARG A 370 12.43 26.09 6.74
N TYR A 371 11.67 27.18 6.85
CA TYR A 371 10.54 27.25 7.80
C TYR A 371 9.46 26.22 7.43
N LEU A 372 9.10 26.13 6.16
CA LEU A 372 8.13 25.15 5.64
C LEU A 372 8.63 23.71 5.82
N ALA A 373 9.91 23.42 5.59
CA ALA A 373 10.48 22.09 5.82
C ALA A 373 10.43 21.68 7.31
N ASN A 374 10.66 22.62 8.24
CA ASN A 374 10.46 22.38 9.67
C ASN A 374 8.99 22.00 9.97
N LYS A 375 8.03 22.75 9.43
CA LYS A 375 6.59 22.50 9.61
C LYS A 375 6.15 21.18 8.96
N CYS A 376 6.68 20.83 7.79
CA CYS A 376 6.43 19.55 7.12
C CYS A 376 6.97 18.36 7.93
N SER A 377 8.16 18.49 8.54
CA SER A 377 8.74 17.44 9.40
C SER A 377 7.89 17.23 10.66
N ILE A 378 7.36 18.29 11.26
CA ILE A 378 6.42 18.21 12.39
C ILE A 378 5.10 17.54 11.96
N ALA A 379 4.46 18.02 10.88
CA ALA A 379 3.22 17.44 10.36
C ALA A 379 3.38 15.95 10.01
N SER A 380 4.47 15.56 9.36
CA SER A 380 4.76 14.16 9.00
C SER A 380 4.92 13.25 10.22
N ARG A 381 5.45 13.79 11.33
CA ARG A 381 5.56 13.03 12.60
C ARG A 381 4.21 12.87 13.28
N ILE A 382 3.39 13.92 13.30
CA ILE A 382 2.02 13.86 13.83
C ILE A 382 1.22 12.81 13.04
N ASP A 383 1.15 12.93 11.72
CA ASP A 383 0.42 11.99 10.85
C ASP A 383 0.93 10.53 10.98
N CYS A 384 2.24 10.34 11.17
CA CYS A 384 2.83 9.00 11.31
C CYS A 384 2.54 8.34 12.68
N PHE A 385 2.56 9.10 13.77
CA PHE A 385 2.54 8.55 15.14
C PHE A 385 1.21 8.74 15.89
N SER A 386 0.38 9.74 15.56
CA SER A 386 -0.97 9.88 16.14
C SER A 386 -1.85 8.69 15.76
N GLU A 387 -2.62 8.12 16.68
CA GLU A 387 -3.51 6.96 16.41
C GLU A 387 -4.65 7.31 15.45
N VAL A 388 -5.29 8.47 15.69
CA VAL A 388 -6.31 9.08 14.82
C VAL A 388 -5.70 10.34 14.20
N PRO A 389 -5.42 10.35 12.88
CA PRO A 389 -4.87 11.53 12.23
C PRO A 389 -5.97 12.56 11.95
N THR A 390 -5.69 13.84 12.18
CA THR A 390 -6.64 14.97 12.04
C THR A 390 -6.03 16.09 11.18
N SER A 391 -6.86 16.88 10.48
CA SER A 391 -6.36 17.98 9.62
C SER A 391 -6.01 19.26 10.41
N VAL A 392 -6.59 19.42 11.61
CA VAL A 392 -6.46 20.59 12.50
C VAL A 392 -5.02 21.05 12.66
N PHE A 393 -4.08 20.12 12.93
CA PHE A 393 -2.66 20.47 13.06
C PHE A 393 -2.08 21.01 11.76
N GLY A 394 -2.42 20.41 10.61
CA GLY A 394 -1.96 20.89 9.30
C GLY A 394 -2.49 22.28 8.95
N GLU A 395 -3.75 22.56 9.27
CA GLU A 395 -4.39 23.87 9.10
C GLU A 395 -3.72 24.94 9.96
N LYS A 396 -3.49 24.67 11.26
CA LYS A 396 -2.76 25.59 12.15
C LYS A 396 -1.28 25.78 11.79
N LEU A 397 -0.61 24.73 11.34
CA LEU A 397 0.77 24.84 10.81
C LEU A 397 0.81 25.65 9.51
N ARG A 398 -0.26 25.64 8.71
CA ARG A 398 -0.41 26.44 7.49
C ARG A 398 -0.67 27.91 7.79
N GLU A 399 -1.59 28.23 8.70
CA GLU A 399 -1.82 29.60 9.20
C GLU A 399 -0.48 30.25 9.60
N GLN A 400 0.36 29.53 10.34
CA GLN A 400 1.69 30.01 10.75
C GLN A 400 2.69 30.20 9.58
N VAL A 401 2.57 29.45 8.48
CA VAL A 401 3.39 29.68 7.27
C VAL A 401 2.89 30.91 6.51
N GLU A 402 1.58 31.15 6.51
CA GLU A 402 0.95 32.34 5.92
C GLU A 402 1.30 33.61 6.74
N GLU A 403 1.19 33.58 8.08
CA GLU A 403 1.69 34.64 8.98
C GLU A 403 3.20 34.89 8.79
N ARG A 404 3.98 33.82 8.53
CA ARG A 404 5.43 33.99 8.31
C ARG A 404 5.75 34.53 6.92
N LEU A 405 4.85 34.39 5.95
CA LEU A 405 4.96 35.02 4.63
C LEU A 405 4.61 36.51 4.76
N SER A 406 3.49 36.86 5.41
CA SER A 406 3.10 38.26 5.63
C SER A 406 4.15 39.03 6.44
N PHE A 407 4.75 38.44 7.49
CA PHE A 407 5.89 39.05 8.19
C PHE A 407 7.03 39.52 7.27
N TYR A 408 7.29 38.82 6.15
CA TYR A 408 8.33 39.20 5.19
C TYR A 408 7.88 40.26 4.17
N GLU A 409 6.61 40.64 4.17
CA GLU A 409 5.99 41.64 3.30
C GLU A 409 5.58 42.90 4.09
N THR A 410 4.89 42.73 5.23
CA THR A 410 4.34 43.80 6.10
C THR A 410 5.18 44.07 7.35
N GLY A 411 5.97 43.09 7.82
CA GLY A 411 6.75 43.19 9.07
C GLY A 411 6.02 42.77 10.35
N GLU A 412 4.76 42.36 10.28
CA GLU A 412 3.94 41.97 11.43
C GLU A 412 4.44 40.71 12.14
N ILE A 413 4.65 40.79 13.46
CA ILE A 413 5.26 39.71 14.24
C ILE A 413 4.31 38.49 14.30
N PRO A 414 4.70 37.31 13.79
CA PRO A 414 3.84 36.14 13.77
C PRO A 414 3.67 35.54 15.18
N ARG A 415 2.60 34.77 15.39
CA ARG A 415 2.26 34.17 16.68
C ARG A 415 3.34 33.18 17.14
N LYS A 416 3.49 33.05 18.46
CA LYS A 416 4.40 32.05 19.05
C LYS A 416 3.85 30.65 18.80
N ASN A 417 4.75 29.73 18.42
CA ASN A 417 4.37 28.36 18.08
C ASN A 417 3.73 27.59 19.26
N LEU A 418 4.10 27.92 20.50
CA LEU A 418 3.58 27.24 21.69
C LEU A 418 2.08 27.45 21.88
N ASP A 419 1.60 28.67 21.61
CA ASP A 419 0.22 29.05 21.91
C ASP A 419 -0.73 28.47 20.87
N VAL A 420 -0.39 28.61 19.58
CA VAL A 420 -1.12 27.98 18.46
C VAL A 420 -1.14 26.45 18.57
N MET A 421 -0.07 25.81 19.06
CA MET A 421 -0.07 24.35 19.25
C MET A 421 -0.91 23.90 20.46
N LYS A 422 -1.09 24.73 21.50
CA LYS A 422 -2.04 24.46 22.58
C LYS A 422 -3.48 24.53 22.08
N GLU A 423 -3.81 25.60 21.34
CA GLU A 423 -5.11 25.75 20.68
C GLU A 423 -5.40 24.55 19.75
N ALA A 424 -4.41 24.14 18.95
CA ALA A 424 -4.51 22.98 18.06
C ALA A 424 -4.71 21.66 18.82
N MET A 425 -4.11 21.45 19.99
CA MET A 425 -4.32 20.23 20.79
C MET A 425 -5.76 20.13 21.28
N VAL A 426 -6.34 21.21 21.84
CA VAL A 426 -7.75 21.22 22.29
C VAL A 426 -8.69 20.90 21.12
N GLN A 427 -8.52 21.59 19.99
CA GLN A 427 -9.34 21.36 18.79
C GLN A 427 -9.13 19.97 18.18
N ALA A 428 -7.91 19.41 18.27
CA ALA A 428 -7.62 18.06 17.78
C ALA A 428 -8.18 16.96 18.69
N GLU A 429 -8.24 17.16 20.00
CA GLU A 429 -8.90 16.23 20.94
C GLU A 429 -10.41 16.18 20.70
N GLU A 430 -11.06 17.34 20.54
CA GLU A 430 -12.48 17.42 20.17
C GLU A 430 -12.76 16.75 18.81
N ALA A 431 -11.96 17.05 17.80
CA ALA A 431 -12.08 16.43 16.47
C ALA A 431 -11.82 14.93 16.51
N ALA A 432 -10.81 14.46 17.26
CA ALA A 432 -10.51 13.04 17.42
C ALA A 432 -11.65 12.31 18.14
N ALA A 433 -12.23 12.90 19.20
CA ALA A 433 -13.38 12.35 19.90
C ALA A 433 -14.63 12.29 19.01
N GLU A 434 -14.82 13.24 18.10
CA GLU A 434 -15.91 13.17 17.12
C GLU A 434 -15.66 12.09 16.05
N ILE A 435 -14.41 11.93 15.60
CA ILE A 435 -14.01 10.91 14.63
C ILE A 435 -14.14 9.50 15.22
N THR A 436 -13.70 9.26 16.46
CA THR A 436 -13.86 7.94 17.12
C THR A 436 -15.34 7.60 17.30
N ARG A 437 -16.17 8.54 17.77
CA ARG A 437 -17.64 8.36 17.84
C ARG A 437 -18.27 8.06 16.47
N LYS A 438 -17.79 8.70 15.40
CA LYS A 438 -18.23 8.42 14.01
C LYS A 438 -17.82 7.01 13.57
N LEU A 439 -16.58 6.59 13.84
CA LEU A 439 -16.05 5.26 13.52
C LEU A 439 -16.80 4.16 14.27
N GLU A 440 -16.96 4.28 15.60
CA GLU A 440 -17.76 3.33 16.39
C GLU A 440 -19.20 3.20 15.88
N LYS A 441 -19.83 4.32 15.51
CA LYS A 441 -21.21 4.33 14.98
C LYS A 441 -21.28 3.66 13.61
N GLN A 442 -20.24 3.73 12.78
CA GLN A 442 -20.14 3.00 11.52
C GLN A 442 -19.88 1.51 11.76
N GLU A 443 -19.02 1.15 12.72
CA GLU A 443 -18.70 -0.24 13.07
C GLU A 443 -19.91 -0.96 13.68
N LYS A 444 -20.60 -0.35 14.65
CA LYS A 444 -21.88 -0.83 15.20
C LYS A 444 -22.94 -1.01 14.11
N LYS A 445 -22.96 -0.16 13.07
CA LYS A 445 -23.82 -0.32 11.88
C LYS A 445 -23.37 -1.49 10.98
N ARG A 446 -22.07 -1.68 10.75
CA ARG A 446 -21.52 -2.81 9.97
C ARG A 446 -21.84 -4.14 10.66
N LEU A 447 -21.50 -4.28 11.94
CA LEU A 447 -21.80 -5.46 12.75
C LEU A 447 -23.31 -5.78 12.76
N LYS A 448 -24.19 -4.78 12.85
CA LYS A 448 -25.64 -4.98 12.77
C LYS A 448 -26.12 -5.42 11.37
N LYS A 449 -25.47 -4.97 10.30
CA LYS A 449 -25.75 -5.40 8.91
C LYS A 449 -25.22 -6.81 8.64
N GLU A 450 -24.09 -7.17 9.23
CA GLU A 450 -23.43 -8.46 9.13
C GLU A 450 -24.18 -9.55 9.91
N LYS A 451 -24.55 -9.29 11.18
CA LYS A 451 -25.45 -10.16 11.95
C LYS A 451 -26.79 -10.38 11.23
N LYS A 452 -27.35 -9.35 10.57
CA LYS A 452 -28.55 -9.51 9.73
C LYS A 452 -28.31 -10.39 8.49
N ARG A 453 -27.14 -10.31 7.85
CA ARG A 453 -26.78 -11.19 6.71
C ARG A 453 -26.58 -12.63 7.15
N LEU A 454 -25.89 -12.86 8.27
CA LEU A 454 -25.69 -14.20 8.84
C LEU A 454 -27.02 -14.84 9.26
N ALA A 455 -27.91 -14.10 9.93
CA ALA A 455 -29.24 -14.57 10.25
C ALA A 455 -30.09 -14.90 8.99
N ALA A 456 -30.00 -14.07 7.94
CA ALA A 456 -30.69 -14.33 6.68
C ALA A 456 -30.12 -15.55 5.93
N LEU A 457 -28.81 -15.79 5.97
CA LEU A 457 -28.21 -17.02 5.44
C LEU A 457 -28.64 -18.25 6.23
N ALA A 458 -28.66 -18.16 7.57
CA ALA A 458 -29.09 -19.26 8.44
C ALA A 458 -30.54 -19.66 8.17
N LEU A 459 -31.45 -18.67 8.05
CA LEU A 459 -32.86 -18.89 7.68
C LEU A 459 -32.99 -19.53 6.28
N ALA A 460 -32.25 -19.02 5.28
CA ALA A 460 -32.26 -19.59 3.94
C ALA A 460 -31.66 -21.02 3.88
N SER A 461 -30.78 -21.39 4.81
CA SER A 461 -30.30 -22.78 4.94
C SER A 461 -31.30 -23.71 5.64
N SER A 462 -32.14 -23.20 6.56
CA SER A 462 -33.18 -24.00 7.22
C SER A 462 -34.42 -24.27 6.34
N GLU A 463 -34.75 -23.37 5.40
CA GLU A 463 -35.91 -23.53 4.49
C GLU A 463 -35.74 -24.67 3.45
N ASN A 464 -34.57 -25.29 3.36
CA ASN A 464 -34.29 -26.41 2.45
C ASN A 464 -34.41 -27.80 3.10
N SER A 465 -34.94 -27.88 4.33
CA SER A 465 -35.22 -29.13 5.03
C SER A 465 -36.59 -29.09 5.74
N SER A 466 -37.37 -30.16 5.55
CA SER A 466 -38.70 -30.44 6.11
C SER A 466 -39.87 -29.59 5.59
N SER A 467 -40.77 -30.27 4.87
CA SER A 467 -42.14 -29.86 4.58
C SER A 467 -43.10 -30.73 5.39
N THR A 468 -43.88 -30.15 6.32
CA THR A 468 -45.34 -30.30 6.56
C THR A 468 -45.72 -29.75 7.94
N PRO A 469 -46.97 -29.28 8.15
CA PRO A 469 -47.34 -28.43 9.29
C PRO A 469 -48.13 -29.15 10.39
N GLU A 470 -48.16 -28.59 11.61
CA GLU A 470 -49.33 -28.55 12.50
C GLU A 470 -49.13 -27.53 13.64
N GLU A 471 -50.18 -27.29 14.43
CA GLU A 471 -50.48 -26.01 15.11
C GLU A 471 -49.81 -25.78 16.47
N CYS A 472 -49.66 -24.50 16.87
CA CYS A 472 -50.32 -23.95 18.06
C CYS A 472 -50.15 -22.42 18.21
N GLU A 473 -51.15 -21.79 18.81
CA GLU A 473 -51.24 -20.36 19.17
C GLU A 473 -50.31 -20.06 20.38
N GLU A 474 -50.11 -18.86 20.96
CA GLU A 474 -50.83 -17.58 20.98
C GLU A 474 -49.83 -16.56 21.62
N THR A 475 -49.57 -15.33 21.13
CA THR A 475 -50.22 -14.08 21.57
C THR A 475 -49.35 -12.88 21.13
N SER A 476 -49.95 -11.77 20.70
CA SER A 476 -49.51 -10.40 21.04
C SER A 476 -50.42 -9.35 20.40
N GLU A 477 -50.92 -8.42 21.21
CA GLU A 477 -51.96 -7.47 20.83
C GLU A 477 -51.46 -6.31 19.95
N LYS A 478 -52.39 -5.72 19.19
CA LYS A 478 -52.18 -4.48 18.40
C LYS A 478 -52.49 -3.24 19.24
N PRO A 479 -51.78 -2.13 18.99
CA PRO A 479 -52.47 -0.97 18.37
C PRO A 479 -51.56 -0.19 17.39
N LYS A 480 -52.01 0.69 16.49
CA LYS A 480 -53.34 1.08 15.96
C LYS A 480 -53.14 1.75 14.57
N LYS A 481 -54.13 1.67 13.67
CA LYS A 481 -54.13 2.33 12.33
C LYS A 481 -54.58 3.80 12.39
N LYS A 482 -54.07 4.64 11.48
CA LYS A 482 -54.77 5.64 10.61
C LYS A 482 -53.69 6.38 9.77
N LYS A 483 -53.92 6.83 8.52
CA LYS A 483 -55.16 6.98 7.73
C LYS A 483 -54.89 6.71 6.22
N LYS A 484 -55.89 6.18 5.50
CA LYS A 484 -55.88 5.97 4.04
C LYS A 484 -56.16 7.28 3.28
N GLN A 485 -55.73 7.33 2.01
CA GLN A 485 -56.65 7.61 0.89
C GLN A 485 -56.45 6.54 -0.19
N LYS A 486 -57.47 6.30 -1.02
CA LYS A 486 -57.56 5.26 -2.07
C LYS A 486 -58.02 5.92 -3.40
N PRO A 487 -57.91 5.25 -4.56
CA PRO A 487 -57.93 5.86 -5.89
C PRO A 487 -59.32 5.85 -6.57
N GLN A 488 -59.42 6.59 -7.68
CA GLN A 488 -60.36 6.50 -8.83
C GLN A 488 -59.98 7.68 -9.80
N GLU A 489 -60.19 7.69 -11.13
CA GLU A 489 -60.73 6.72 -12.10
C GLU A 489 -60.24 7.10 -13.53
N VAL A 490 -60.60 6.33 -14.57
CA VAL A 490 -60.22 6.56 -15.99
C VAL A 490 -61.49 6.72 -16.85
N PRO A 491 -61.45 7.49 -17.96
CA PRO A 491 -61.96 6.99 -19.25
C PRO A 491 -60.97 7.27 -20.40
N GLN A 492 -60.49 6.33 -21.22
CA GLN A 492 -61.13 5.41 -22.20
C GLN A 492 -61.78 6.07 -23.43
N GLU A 493 -61.17 5.85 -24.61
CA GLU A 493 -61.74 5.24 -25.84
C GLU A 493 -60.54 4.79 -26.74
N ASN A 494 -60.38 3.49 -27.02
CA ASN A 494 -60.74 2.74 -28.27
C ASN A 494 -59.71 2.90 -29.42
N GLY A 495 -59.18 1.87 -30.09
CA GLY A 495 -59.12 0.39 -29.96
C GLY A 495 -57.81 -0.07 -30.65
N MET A 496 -57.52 -1.31 -31.08
CA MET A 496 -58.04 -2.69 -30.97
C MET A 496 -56.83 -3.61 -31.38
N GLU A 497 -56.71 -4.93 -31.17
CA GLU A 497 -57.56 -6.01 -30.62
C GLU A 497 -56.64 -7.06 -29.92
N ASP A 498 -57.01 -8.35 -29.87
CA ASP A 498 -56.32 -9.50 -29.23
C ASP A 498 -56.39 -10.73 -30.22
N PRO A 499 -56.10 -12.05 -29.92
CA PRO A 499 -55.80 -12.72 -28.65
C PRO A 499 -54.70 -13.83 -28.61
N SER A 500 -54.43 -14.31 -27.37
CA SER A 500 -54.20 -15.72 -26.95
C SER A 500 -52.80 -16.41 -26.93
N ILE A 501 -52.18 -16.36 -25.73
CA ILE A 501 -51.55 -17.41 -24.85
C ILE A 501 -51.84 -18.92 -25.13
N PRO A 502 -51.24 -19.94 -24.42
CA PRO A 502 -50.05 -20.04 -23.50
C PRO A 502 -49.17 -21.36 -23.54
N PHE A 503 -48.19 -21.45 -22.62
CA PHE A 503 -47.65 -22.65 -21.89
C PHE A 503 -46.68 -23.69 -22.53
N SER A 504 -45.46 -23.81 -21.97
CA SER A 504 -45.07 -24.85 -20.96
C SER A 504 -43.56 -25.17 -20.91
N LYS A 505 -43.07 -25.59 -19.73
CA LYS A 505 -41.77 -26.26 -19.51
C LYS A 505 -42.03 -27.63 -18.87
N PRO A 506 -41.16 -28.62 -19.10
CA PRO A 506 -40.85 -29.57 -18.04
C PRO A 506 -39.33 -29.74 -17.80
N LYS A 507 -38.97 -30.03 -16.53
CA LYS A 507 -37.65 -30.52 -16.11
C LYS A 507 -37.69 -32.05 -15.98
N LYS A 508 -36.56 -32.76 -16.16
CA LYS A 508 -36.21 -33.94 -15.33
C LYS A 508 -34.69 -34.22 -15.31
N LYS A 509 -34.27 -35.03 -14.33
CA LYS A 509 -32.88 -35.22 -13.82
C LYS A 509 -32.32 -36.61 -14.14
N LYS A 510 -31.01 -36.78 -13.82
CA LYS A 510 -30.16 -38.01 -13.68
C LYS A 510 -29.28 -38.28 -14.91
N SER A 511 -28.05 -38.81 -14.80
CA SER A 511 -27.34 -39.45 -13.65
C SER A 511 -25.81 -39.24 -13.68
N PHE A 512 -25.16 -39.55 -12.54
CA PHE A 512 -23.70 -39.71 -12.37
C PHE A 512 -23.10 -40.83 -13.24
N SER A 513 -21.84 -40.68 -13.65
CA SER A 513 -20.78 -41.69 -13.47
C SER A 513 -19.40 -41.02 -13.53
N LYS A 514 -18.40 -41.68 -12.93
CA LYS A 514 -17.03 -41.18 -12.68
C LYS A 514 -16.07 -42.24 -13.19
N GLU A 515 -15.05 -41.86 -13.95
CA GLU A 515 -13.87 -42.72 -14.19
C GLU A 515 -12.60 -41.88 -14.34
N GLU A 516 -11.46 -42.47 -13.98
CA GLU A 516 -10.22 -41.77 -13.63
C GLU A 516 -9.00 -42.51 -14.22
N LEU A 517 -7.98 -41.73 -14.60
CA LEU A 517 -6.53 -42.05 -14.54
C LEU A 517 -5.80 -42.88 -15.64
N SER A 518 -4.47 -42.64 -15.64
CA SER A 518 -3.33 -43.18 -16.41
C SER A 518 -3.29 -42.86 -17.92
N SER A 519 -2.32 -42.13 -18.50
CA SER A 519 -0.85 -41.95 -18.35
C SER A 519 0.01 -42.90 -19.20
N ASP A 520 0.86 -42.34 -20.07
CA ASP A 520 2.33 -42.54 -20.02
C ASP A 520 3.11 -41.64 -20.99
N LEU A 521 4.45 -41.69 -20.88
CA LEU A 521 5.46 -40.76 -21.39
C LEU A 521 6.30 -41.35 -22.54
N GLU A 522 6.86 -40.48 -23.40
CA GLU A 522 8.27 -40.42 -23.89
C GLU A 522 8.31 -39.35 -25.01
N GLU A 523 9.15 -38.29 -25.08
CA GLU A 523 10.60 -38.02 -24.94
C GLU A 523 11.37 -37.91 -26.30
N THR A 524 12.50 -37.19 -26.30
CA THR A 524 13.37 -36.75 -27.43
C THR A 524 12.89 -35.56 -28.30
N ALA A 525 13.73 -34.65 -28.84
CA ALA A 525 15.07 -34.17 -28.46
C ALA A 525 15.45 -32.86 -29.21
N GLY A 526 16.41 -32.07 -28.68
CA GLY A 526 17.16 -31.00 -29.40
C GLY A 526 16.53 -29.58 -29.40
N SER A 527 17.06 -28.48 -28.82
CA SER A 527 18.33 -28.06 -28.17
C SER A 527 19.29 -27.15 -28.97
N THR A 528 19.27 -25.85 -28.67
CA THR A 528 20.39 -24.86 -28.74
C THR A 528 19.99 -23.59 -27.95
N SER A 529 20.83 -22.79 -27.28
CA SER A 529 21.97 -23.05 -26.37
C SER A 529 22.47 -21.70 -25.81
N LEU A 530 22.32 -21.49 -24.48
CA LEU A 530 23.19 -20.81 -23.47
C LEU A 530 24.32 -19.82 -23.90
N PRO A 531 24.76 -18.83 -23.06
CA PRO A 531 25.05 -19.05 -21.63
C PRO A 531 24.91 -17.91 -20.59
N LYS A 532 24.79 -18.32 -19.32
CA LYS A 532 25.23 -17.58 -18.12
C LYS A 532 26.58 -18.14 -17.64
N ARG A 533 27.45 -17.33 -17.02
CA ARG A 533 28.72 -17.78 -16.41
C ARG A 533 28.86 -17.34 -14.94
N LYS A 534 29.50 -18.19 -14.12
CA LYS A 534 29.73 -18.09 -12.66
C LYS A 534 30.79 -16.99 -12.35
N LYS A 535 30.68 -16.15 -11.30
CA LYS A 535 30.70 -16.35 -9.82
C LYS A 535 32.12 -16.48 -9.24
N SER A 536 32.56 -15.52 -8.42
CA SER A 536 33.64 -15.65 -7.41
C SER A 536 33.39 -14.71 -6.23
N SER A 537 33.77 -15.14 -5.03
CA SER A 537 33.59 -14.47 -3.73
C SER A 537 34.93 -14.39 -3.00
N PRO A 538 35.18 -13.39 -2.13
CA PRO A 538 36.20 -13.49 -1.09
C PRO A 538 35.66 -14.27 0.11
N LYS A 539 36.49 -15.13 0.70
CA LYS A 539 36.40 -15.55 2.11
C LYS A 539 37.38 -14.69 2.91
N GLU A 540 37.09 -14.49 4.18
CA GLU A 540 38.01 -13.88 5.14
C GLU A 540 37.93 -14.69 6.45
N GLU A 541 39.07 -15.12 6.97
CA GLU A 541 39.19 -15.76 8.29
C GLU A 541 40.55 -15.34 8.89
N THR A 542 40.48 -14.58 9.98
CA THR A 542 41.45 -14.40 11.10
C THR A 542 42.97 -14.39 10.86
N VAL A 543 43.66 -13.36 11.37
CA VAL A 543 44.64 -13.45 12.49
C VAL A 543 45.12 -12.05 12.92
N ASN A 544 45.07 -11.80 14.24
CA ASN A 544 45.78 -10.87 15.15
C ASN A 544 46.47 -9.55 14.69
N ASP A 545 46.27 -8.52 15.53
CA ASP A 545 47.12 -7.34 15.83
C ASP A 545 48.63 -7.66 16.06
N PRO A 546 49.60 -6.70 16.07
CA PRO A 546 49.42 -5.29 16.50
C PRO A 546 50.23 -4.15 15.79
N GLU A 547 49.99 -2.93 16.30
CA GLU A 547 50.95 -1.83 16.55
C GLU A 547 51.35 -0.72 15.53
N GLU A 548 51.42 0.48 16.12
CA GLU A 548 52.18 1.71 15.82
C GLU A 548 52.06 2.54 14.50
N ALA A 549 51.50 3.74 14.71
CA ALA A 549 52.12 5.06 14.43
C ALA A 549 52.37 5.59 12.99
N GLY A 550 52.29 6.93 12.85
CA GLY A 550 53.25 7.64 11.97
C GLY A 550 52.74 8.44 10.77
N HIS A 551 52.06 9.57 11.01
CA HIS A 551 52.30 10.86 10.34
C HIS A 551 52.51 11.02 8.79
N ARG A 552 51.55 11.77 8.19
CA ARG A 552 51.72 12.96 7.31
C ARG A 552 52.42 12.90 5.91
N SER A 553 51.86 13.76 5.05
CA SER A 553 52.38 14.30 3.77
C SER A 553 52.35 13.33 2.57
N GLY A 554 52.06 13.73 1.33
CA GLY A 554 51.55 15.00 0.82
C GLY A 554 52.52 15.79 -0.06
N SER A 555 52.56 15.51 -1.37
CA SER A 555 52.91 16.51 -2.40
C SER A 555 52.54 16.06 -3.83
N LYS A 556 52.53 17.04 -4.75
CA LYS A 556 52.04 16.94 -6.14
C LYS A 556 53.20 16.61 -7.11
N LYS A 557 52.89 16.08 -8.31
CA LYS A 557 53.64 16.45 -9.53
C LYS A 557 52.76 16.47 -10.79
N LYS A 558 53.05 17.45 -11.67
CA LYS A 558 52.39 17.71 -12.97
C LYS A 558 53.29 17.25 -14.14
N ARG A 559 52.70 16.98 -15.30
CA ARG A 559 53.19 17.31 -16.68
C ARG A 559 51.98 17.10 -17.63
N LYS A 560 51.46 18.12 -18.33
CA LYS A 560 51.89 18.76 -19.62
C LYS A 560 51.66 17.87 -20.87
N PHE A 561 51.35 18.36 -22.08
CA PHE A 561 50.51 19.49 -22.58
C PHE A 561 50.53 19.50 -24.14
N SER A 562 49.37 19.54 -24.81
CA SER A 562 49.13 19.96 -26.22
C SER A 562 47.60 19.91 -26.43
N LYS A 563 46.83 20.90 -26.90
CA LYS A 563 46.97 22.16 -27.68
C LYS A 563 46.93 22.00 -29.21
N GLU A 564 45.72 22.17 -29.76
CA GLU A 564 45.43 22.73 -31.08
C GLU A 564 44.35 23.82 -30.93
N GLU A 565 44.29 24.79 -31.85
CA GLU A 565 43.40 25.97 -31.84
C GLU A 565 42.54 26.03 -33.12
N PRO A 566 41.37 26.71 -33.10
CA PRO A 566 40.48 26.82 -34.26
C PRO A 566 40.67 28.12 -35.07
N VAL A 567 40.19 28.11 -36.33
CA VAL A 567 40.11 29.26 -37.26
C VAL A 567 38.63 29.37 -37.70
N SER A 568 37.84 30.39 -37.30
CA SER A 568 37.76 31.80 -37.75
C SER A 568 36.89 32.07 -39.01
N SER A 569 35.74 32.74 -38.85
CA SER A 569 35.34 34.00 -39.55
C SER A 569 33.90 34.44 -39.18
N GLY A 570 33.65 35.77 -39.11
CA GLY A 570 32.35 36.42 -38.79
C GLY A 570 31.59 36.88 -40.06
N PRO A 571 30.81 38.00 -40.09
CA PRO A 571 30.58 39.10 -39.12
C PRO A 571 29.13 39.10 -38.54
N GLU A 572 28.66 39.87 -37.54
CA GLU A 572 28.97 41.18 -36.88
C GLU A 572 28.05 42.35 -37.28
N GLU A 573 27.21 42.83 -36.35
CA GLU A 573 26.70 44.21 -36.25
C GLU A 573 26.29 44.54 -34.78
N ALA A 574 26.08 45.82 -34.45
CA ALA A 574 26.79 46.42 -33.32
C ALA A 574 25.98 47.34 -32.35
N ALA A 575 26.71 47.93 -31.38
CA ALA A 575 26.35 48.97 -30.39
C ALA A 575 25.63 48.52 -29.09
N GLY A 576 26.02 48.99 -27.88
CA GLY A 576 27.24 49.72 -27.49
C GLY A 576 27.24 50.30 -26.06
N LYS A 577 28.40 50.18 -25.36
CA LYS A 577 29.02 51.11 -24.36
C LYS A 577 28.19 51.63 -23.14
N SER A 578 28.72 51.94 -21.94
CA SER A 578 30.12 52.07 -21.43
C SER A 578 30.22 52.09 -19.88
N SER A 579 31.39 51.69 -19.36
CA SER A 579 32.17 52.14 -18.15
C SER A 579 31.50 52.95 -17.00
N SER A 580 31.92 52.85 -15.72
CA SER A 580 33.33 52.91 -15.26
C SER A 580 33.58 52.48 -13.79
N LYS A 581 34.84 52.17 -13.45
CA LYS A 581 35.33 51.86 -12.09
C LYS A 581 35.74 53.13 -11.32
N LYS A 582 35.60 53.15 -9.99
CA LYS A 582 36.55 53.83 -9.08
C LYS A 582 36.67 53.13 -7.73
N LYS A 583 37.90 52.89 -7.28
CA LYS A 583 38.26 52.47 -5.90
C LYS A 583 38.58 53.71 -5.08
N LYS A 584 38.27 53.73 -3.79
CA LYS A 584 39.05 54.41 -2.74
C LYS A 584 38.99 53.61 -1.43
N LYS A 585 39.91 53.90 -0.51
CA LYS A 585 40.33 53.09 0.65
C LYS A 585 40.39 54.01 1.89
N PHE A 586 40.27 53.43 3.10
CA PHE A 586 40.43 54.07 4.43
C PHE A 586 39.34 55.13 4.78
N HIS A 587 38.98 55.39 6.05
CA HIS A 587 39.69 55.16 7.33
C HIS A 587 38.84 54.48 8.44
N LYS A 588 39.39 54.41 9.67
CA LYS A 588 38.89 53.73 10.87
C LYS A 588 39.09 54.67 12.08
N ALA A 589 38.04 54.94 12.85
CA ALA A 589 38.01 55.52 14.21
C ALA A 589 36.62 55.19 14.82
N SER A 590 36.52 54.53 15.98
CA SER A 590 36.32 55.12 17.33
C SER A 590 34.90 55.68 17.48
N GLN A 591 33.94 55.04 18.18
CA GLN A 591 33.83 54.64 19.60
C GLN A 591 33.34 55.79 20.51
N GLU A 592 32.39 55.49 21.41
CA GLU A 592 31.59 56.38 22.29
C GLU A 592 30.49 57.17 21.54
N ASP A 593 29.23 57.25 21.99
CA ASP A 593 28.55 56.67 23.20
C ASP A 593 27.59 55.50 22.87
#